data_AF-A0A7V4KE65-F1
#
_entry.id   AF-A0A7V4KE65-F1
#
_cell.length_a   1.000
_cell.length_b   1.000
_cell.length_c   1.000
_cell.angle_alpha   90.00
_cell.angle_beta   90.00
_cell.angle_gamma   90.00
#
_symmetry.space_group_name_H-M   'P 1'
#
loop_
_entity.id
_entity.type
_entity.pdbx_description
1 polymer ?
#
loop_
_entity_poly.entity_id
_entity_poly.type
_entity_poly.pdbx_seq_one_letter_code
_entity_poly.pdbx_strand_id
1 'polypeptide(L)'
;MYVGPERFKKLEKIDFDTSELVEFLESKKERLDVYHRHVAVVSCHLNHTEHFSTFPFYMNFIVTPSNEKIVGISISLPMSLTPAIYKMNELAKKDEFIKLCGEIIGNSNEQWVCQCGIIKLPLKTRFIAVAGNDGFLNKEMFSEKVFGTESFSFAKRVDEKVLEFLGKYKDGKYKICKTIINDEGINFFVVDKKVTDEFRPLYSEVISLLRKKYNLAPAKYYPISERVIGSFTLEFETIFSNAPFERVDRLLEDYEKIKSDIAKYF
;
A
#
# COMPACT_ATOMS: atom_id res chain seq x y z
N MET A 1 8.78 -4.79 20.05
CA MET A 1 9.55 -3.86 19.17
C MET A 1 8.56 -3.16 18.27
N TYR A 2 8.75 -1.87 18.09
CA TYR A 2 8.01 -1.04 17.15
C TYR A 2 8.93 -0.38 16.15
N VAL A 3 8.46 -0.27 14.91
CA VAL A 3 9.11 0.47 13.84
C VAL A 3 8.05 1.19 13.04
N GLY A 4 8.18 2.51 12.93
CA GLY A 4 7.32 3.36 12.12
C GLY A 4 7.10 4.74 12.72
N PRO A 5 6.15 5.51 12.14
CA PRO A 5 5.80 6.86 12.57
C PRO A 5 5.06 6.91 13.91
N GLU A 6 5.36 7.89 14.77
CA GLU A 6 4.79 8.01 16.12
C GLU A 6 3.25 7.93 16.16
N ARG A 7 2.57 8.41 15.12
CA ARG A 7 1.11 8.29 14.93
C ARG A 7 0.56 6.87 15.09
N PHE A 8 1.36 5.85 14.75
CA PHE A 8 0.96 4.44 14.81
C PHE A 8 1.61 3.68 15.97
N LYS A 9 2.27 4.35 16.92
CA LYS A 9 2.93 3.68 18.05
C LYS A 9 1.99 2.88 18.94
N LYS A 10 0.70 3.23 18.96
CA LYS A 10 -0.33 2.44 19.66
C LYS A 10 -0.43 0.99 19.19
N LEU A 11 0.14 0.64 18.02
CA LEU A 11 0.28 -0.74 17.58
C LEU A 11 0.99 -1.64 18.60
N GLU A 12 1.91 -1.09 19.41
CA GLU A 12 2.64 -1.84 20.45
C GLU A 12 1.74 -2.44 21.54
N LYS A 13 0.58 -1.83 21.76
CA LYS A 13 -0.33 -2.20 22.84
C LYS A 13 -1.36 -3.23 22.40
N ILE A 14 -1.36 -3.60 21.12
CA ILE A 14 -2.34 -4.53 20.57
C ILE A 14 -1.95 -5.93 20.97
N ASP A 15 -2.90 -6.60 21.61
CA ASP A 15 -2.89 -8.03 21.78
C ASP A 15 -4.18 -8.60 21.21
N PHE A 16 -4.10 -9.83 20.71
CA PHE A 16 -5.22 -10.55 20.08
C PHE A 16 -5.05 -12.04 20.32
N ASP A 17 -6.16 -12.78 20.37
CA ASP A 17 -6.09 -14.23 20.50
C ASP A 17 -5.56 -14.88 19.22
N THR A 18 -4.57 -15.75 19.39
CA THR A 18 -3.88 -16.45 18.30
C THR A 18 -4.32 -17.90 18.15
N SER A 19 -5.12 -18.43 19.07
CA SER A 19 -5.45 -19.86 19.14
C SER A 19 -5.98 -20.41 17.81
N GLU A 20 -6.95 -19.72 17.20
CA GLU A 20 -7.55 -20.09 15.91
C GLU A 20 -6.52 -20.01 14.75
N LEU A 21 -5.61 -19.04 14.79
CA LEU A 21 -4.59 -18.84 13.74
C LEU A 21 -3.46 -19.87 13.83
N VAL A 22 -3.07 -20.24 15.05
CA VAL A 22 -2.08 -21.31 15.30
C VAL A 22 -2.66 -22.67 14.91
N GLU A 23 -3.91 -22.95 15.28
CA GLU A 23 -4.60 -24.18 14.88
C GLU A 23 -4.70 -24.27 13.35
N PHE A 24 -5.02 -23.15 12.68
CA PHE A 24 -5.05 -23.11 11.22
C PHE A 24 -3.71 -23.47 10.59
N LEU A 25 -2.60 -22.91 11.10
CA LEU A 25 -1.25 -23.25 10.64
C LEU A 25 -0.93 -24.73 10.87
N GLU A 26 -1.17 -25.24 12.09
CA GLU A 26 -0.86 -26.63 12.45
C GLU A 26 -1.70 -27.63 11.63
N SER A 27 -2.96 -27.30 11.32
CA SER A 27 -3.83 -28.14 10.46
C SER A 27 -3.29 -28.36 9.04
N LYS A 28 -2.35 -27.52 8.59
CA LYS A 28 -1.72 -27.59 7.26
C LYS A 28 -0.24 -27.94 7.29
N LYS A 29 0.34 -28.15 8.48
CA LYS A 29 1.78 -28.35 8.69
C LYS A 29 2.43 -29.38 7.78
N GLU A 30 1.80 -30.54 7.62
CA GLU A 30 2.32 -31.63 6.78
C GLU A 30 2.37 -31.29 5.29
N ARG A 31 1.62 -30.27 4.85
CA ARG A 31 1.54 -29.83 3.44
C ARG A 31 2.38 -28.57 3.17
N LEU A 32 2.90 -27.93 4.21
CA LEU A 32 3.65 -26.68 4.13
C LEU A 32 5.16 -26.97 4.21
N ASP A 33 5.84 -26.93 3.07
CA ASP A 33 7.29 -27.09 3.00
C ASP A 33 8.00 -25.96 3.75
N VAL A 34 9.04 -26.26 4.54
CA VAL A 34 9.73 -25.27 5.39
C VAL A 34 8.71 -24.55 6.31
N TYR A 35 7.98 -25.32 7.11
CA TYR A 35 6.85 -24.84 7.93
C TYR A 35 7.11 -23.55 8.72
N HIS A 36 8.29 -23.38 9.32
CA HIS A 36 8.66 -22.18 10.09
C HIS A 36 8.70 -20.88 9.26
N ARG A 37 8.63 -20.95 7.92
CA ARG A 37 8.51 -19.79 7.01
C ARG A 37 7.06 -19.43 6.66
N HIS A 38 6.08 -20.15 7.21
CA HIS A 38 4.67 -19.92 6.94
C HIS A 38 4.04 -19.17 8.09
N VAL A 39 3.24 -18.15 7.79
CA VAL A 39 2.54 -17.33 8.77
C VAL A 39 1.06 -17.26 8.44
N ALA A 40 0.22 -17.24 9.48
CA ALA A 40 -1.20 -16.91 9.33
C ALA A 40 -1.32 -15.39 9.35
N VAL A 41 -2.00 -14.85 8.34
CA VAL A 41 -2.19 -13.41 8.17
C VAL A 41 -3.67 -13.12 8.12
N VAL A 42 -4.14 -12.31 9.07
CA VAL A 42 -5.45 -11.67 9.03
C VAL A 42 -5.25 -10.25 8.53
N SER A 43 -5.87 -9.92 7.41
CA SER A 43 -5.82 -8.57 6.82
C SER A 43 -7.20 -7.93 6.86
N CYS A 44 -7.28 -6.77 7.50
CA CYS A 44 -8.48 -5.96 7.62
C CYS A 44 -8.32 -4.65 6.86
N HIS A 45 -9.34 -4.25 6.13
CA HIS A 45 -9.42 -2.97 5.43
C HIS A 45 -10.86 -2.52 5.30
N LEU A 46 -11.05 -1.24 5.00
CA LEU A 46 -12.37 -0.67 4.78
C LEU A 46 -12.91 -1.10 3.41
N ASN A 47 -14.20 -1.41 3.34
CA ASN A 47 -14.86 -1.73 2.07
C ASN A 47 -14.95 -0.45 1.22
N HIS A 48 -14.08 -0.32 0.22
CA HIS A 48 -14.04 0.85 -0.67
C HIS A 48 -15.14 0.79 -1.74
N THR A 49 -16.41 0.69 -1.34
CA THR A 49 -17.55 0.82 -2.27
C THR A 49 -17.95 2.27 -2.50
N GLU A 50 -17.55 3.19 -1.62
CA GLU A 50 -17.80 4.62 -1.78
C GLU A 50 -16.50 5.42 -1.57
N HIS A 51 -16.38 6.51 -2.34
CA HIS A 51 -15.29 7.46 -2.22
C HIS A 51 -15.16 7.94 -0.77
N PHE A 52 -13.92 8.16 -0.32
CA PHE A 52 -13.55 8.70 1.01
C PHE A 52 -13.36 7.70 2.16
N SER A 53 -12.52 6.68 1.98
CA SER A 53 -11.86 6.09 3.16
C SER A 53 -10.69 6.98 3.57
N THR A 54 -10.72 7.52 4.78
CA THR A 54 -9.61 8.30 5.34
C THR A 54 -8.34 7.48 5.60
N PHE A 55 -8.43 6.15 5.52
CA PHE A 55 -7.33 5.20 5.73
C PHE A 55 -7.13 4.32 4.48
N PRO A 56 -6.11 4.60 3.64
CA PRO A 56 -5.85 3.87 2.39
C PRO A 56 -5.00 2.60 2.60
N PHE A 57 -4.76 2.21 3.85
CA PHE A 57 -3.81 1.17 4.22
C PHE A 57 -4.54 -0.06 4.75
N TYR A 58 -3.80 -1.17 4.80
CA TYR A 58 -4.31 -2.45 5.26
C TYR A 58 -3.74 -2.74 6.65
N MET A 59 -4.60 -3.12 7.59
CA MET A 59 -4.14 -3.59 8.89
C MET A 59 -3.94 -5.09 8.84
N ASN A 60 -2.82 -5.57 9.37
CA ASN A 60 -2.44 -6.96 9.30
C ASN A 60 -2.07 -7.46 10.68
N PHE A 61 -2.65 -8.60 11.05
CA PHE A 61 -2.29 -9.38 12.23
C PHE A 61 -1.65 -10.66 11.73
N ILE A 62 -0.42 -10.91 12.15
CA ILE A 62 0.42 -11.98 11.66
C ILE A 62 0.83 -12.84 12.85
N VAL A 63 0.66 -14.15 12.70
CA VAL A 63 1.05 -15.15 13.70
C VAL A 63 2.00 -16.15 13.07
N THR A 64 3.11 -16.40 13.75
CA THR A 64 4.08 -17.42 13.34
C THR A 64 3.74 -18.78 13.94
N PRO A 65 4.31 -19.89 13.44
CA PRO A 65 4.12 -21.21 14.03
C PRO A 65 4.66 -21.30 15.46
N SER A 66 5.58 -20.43 15.83
CA SER A 66 6.11 -20.30 17.20
C SER A 66 5.28 -19.34 18.07
N ASN A 67 4.08 -18.97 17.60
CA ASN A 67 3.14 -18.07 18.28
C ASN A 67 3.69 -16.65 18.50
N GLU A 68 4.62 -16.21 17.67
CA GLU A 68 5.07 -14.82 17.68
C GLU A 68 3.99 -13.96 17.01
N LYS A 69 3.60 -12.87 17.68
CA LYS A 69 2.57 -11.94 17.21
C LYS A 69 3.21 -10.72 16.57
N ILE A 70 2.69 -10.33 15.42
CA ILE A 70 3.08 -9.12 14.71
C ILE A 70 1.80 -8.42 14.26
N VAL A 71 1.74 -7.10 14.47
CA VAL A 71 0.69 -6.24 13.95
C VAL A 71 1.34 -5.17 13.09
N GLY A 72 0.81 -4.93 11.90
CA GLY A 72 1.39 -3.95 10.98
C GLY A 72 0.38 -3.31 10.07
N ILE A 73 0.70 -2.10 9.62
CA ILE A 73 -0.04 -1.36 8.62
C ILE A 73 0.74 -1.42 7.32
N SER A 74 0.13 -1.91 6.24
CA SER A 74 0.76 -2.10 4.94
C SER A 74 0.12 -1.28 3.84
N ILE A 75 0.91 -1.03 2.79
CA ILE A 75 0.49 -0.24 1.63
C ILE A 75 -0.50 -1.01 0.76
N SER A 76 -0.19 -2.28 0.50
CA SER A 76 -1.09 -3.19 -0.20
C SER A 76 -1.50 -4.36 0.68
N LEU A 77 -2.64 -4.96 0.34
CA LEU A 77 -3.11 -6.20 0.92
C LEU A 77 -2.09 -7.33 0.67
N PRO A 78 -1.53 -8.00 1.70
CA PRO A 78 -0.55 -9.08 1.50
C PRO A 78 -1.02 -10.15 0.50
N MET A 79 -2.30 -10.53 0.59
CA MET A 79 -2.90 -11.58 -0.24
C MET A 79 -3.18 -11.18 -1.70
N SER A 80 -3.06 -9.89 -2.07
CA SER A 80 -3.16 -9.47 -3.48
C SER A 80 -1.84 -9.62 -4.22
N LEU A 81 -0.70 -9.44 -3.54
CA LEU A 81 0.63 -9.58 -4.13
C LEU A 81 1.17 -11.01 -4.04
N THR A 82 0.85 -11.71 -2.95
CA THR A 82 1.22 -13.12 -2.77
C THR A 82 -0.04 -13.90 -2.45
N PRO A 83 -0.57 -14.71 -3.39
CA PRO A 83 -1.75 -15.53 -3.13
C PRO A 83 -1.55 -16.38 -1.88
N ALA A 84 -2.55 -16.37 -1.00
CA ALA A 84 -2.54 -17.25 0.16
C ALA A 84 -2.50 -18.71 -0.31
N ILE A 85 -1.63 -19.51 0.30
CA ILE A 85 -1.51 -20.95 0.02
C ILE A 85 -2.78 -21.67 0.46
N TYR A 86 -3.29 -21.26 1.62
CA TYR A 86 -4.59 -21.66 2.14
C TYR A 86 -5.35 -20.43 2.59
N LYS A 87 -6.64 -20.36 2.27
CA LYS A 87 -7.56 -19.33 2.76
C LYS A 87 -8.47 -19.92 3.81
N MET A 88 -8.71 -19.15 4.87
CA MET A 88 -9.72 -19.45 5.87
C MET A 88 -10.99 -18.70 5.47
N ASN A 89 -12.04 -19.45 5.12
CA ASN A 89 -13.29 -18.89 4.63
C ASN A 89 -14.13 -18.26 5.76
N GLU A 90 -14.09 -18.85 6.94
CA GLU A 90 -14.79 -18.39 8.13
C GLU A 90 -13.77 -18.23 9.25
N LEU A 91 -13.63 -17.00 9.74
CA LEU A 91 -12.79 -16.64 10.87
C LEU A 91 -13.73 -16.35 12.05
N ALA A 92 -13.75 -17.23 13.05
CA ALA A 92 -14.68 -17.14 14.18
C ALA A 92 -14.49 -15.83 14.95
N LYS A 93 -13.24 -15.36 15.07
CA LYS A 93 -12.89 -14.12 15.78
C LYS A 93 -12.85 -12.87 14.89
N LYS A 94 -13.48 -12.89 13.71
CA LYS A 94 -13.48 -11.77 12.77
C LYS A 94 -13.84 -10.42 13.41
N ASP A 95 -14.87 -10.39 14.26
CA ASP A 95 -15.35 -9.15 14.88
C ASP A 95 -14.35 -8.57 15.90
N GLU A 96 -13.55 -9.42 16.55
CA GLU A 96 -12.46 -9.00 17.44
C GLU A 96 -11.39 -8.23 16.67
N PHE A 97 -10.94 -8.77 15.53
CA PHE A 97 -9.97 -8.09 14.67
C PHE A 97 -10.50 -6.77 14.11
N ILE A 98 -11.77 -6.75 13.67
CA ILE A 98 -12.42 -5.53 13.18
C ILE A 98 -12.49 -4.46 14.26
N LYS A 99 -12.86 -4.83 15.49
CA LYS A 99 -12.92 -3.91 16.62
C LYS A 99 -11.55 -3.30 16.91
N LEU A 100 -10.49 -4.13 16.98
CA LEU A 100 -9.11 -3.65 17.15
C LEU A 100 -8.73 -2.65 16.04
N CYS A 101 -9.09 -2.94 14.79
CA CYS A 101 -8.85 -2.03 13.67
C CYS A 101 -9.53 -0.67 13.87
N GLY A 102 -10.81 -0.68 14.26
CA GLY A 102 -11.60 0.52 14.51
C GLY A 102 -10.99 1.42 15.58
N GLU A 103 -10.49 0.84 16.68
CA GLU A 103 -9.83 1.59 17.78
C GLU A 103 -8.52 2.26 17.33
N ILE A 104 -7.79 1.64 16.40
CA ILE A 104 -6.52 2.17 15.89
C ILE A 104 -6.75 3.27 14.86
N ILE A 105 -7.79 3.16 14.04
CA ILE A 105 -8.04 4.12 12.96
C ILE A 105 -9.00 5.23 13.40
N GLY A 106 -9.72 5.03 14.51
CA GLY A 106 -10.72 5.95 15.02
C GLY A 106 -12.09 5.82 14.34
N ASN A 107 -12.27 4.77 13.52
CA ASN A 107 -13.47 4.56 12.70
C ASN A 107 -14.07 3.17 12.96
N SER A 108 -14.80 3.03 14.07
CA SER A 108 -15.47 1.78 14.47
C SER A 108 -16.76 1.49 13.71
N ASN A 109 -17.33 2.48 13.01
CA ASN A 109 -18.67 2.39 12.40
C ASN A 109 -18.65 2.10 10.89
N GLU A 110 -17.48 1.88 10.31
CA GLU A 110 -17.35 1.61 8.87
C GLU A 110 -17.44 0.11 8.56
N GLN A 111 -17.76 -0.22 7.30
CA GLN A 111 -17.84 -1.60 6.85
C GLN A 111 -16.44 -2.17 6.63
N TRP A 112 -15.98 -3.00 7.56
CA TRP A 112 -14.69 -3.68 7.48
C TRP A 112 -14.77 -4.98 6.70
N VAL A 113 -13.82 -5.16 5.78
CA VAL A 113 -13.53 -6.42 5.11
C VAL A 113 -12.35 -7.07 5.80
N CYS A 114 -12.51 -8.34 6.17
CA CYS A 114 -11.48 -9.14 6.80
C CYS A 114 -11.22 -10.38 5.94
N GLN A 115 -9.95 -10.69 5.71
CA GLN A 115 -9.50 -11.88 5.01
C GLN A 115 -8.45 -12.59 5.86
N CYS A 116 -8.44 -13.92 5.86
CA CYS A 116 -7.45 -14.71 6.57
C CYS A 116 -6.84 -15.76 5.64
N GLY A 117 -5.51 -15.91 5.68
CA GLY A 117 -4.80 -16.90 4.88
C GLY A 117 -3.38 -17.19 5.35
N ILE A 118 -2.85 -18.32 4.91
CA ILE A 118 -1.46 -18.72 5.14
C ILE A 118 -0.59 -18.20 4.00
N ILE A 119 0.46 -17.45 4.34
CA ILE A 119 1.42 -16.88 3.38
C ILE A 119 2.84 -17.34 3.77
N LYS A 120 3.69 -17.55 2.77
CA LYS A 120 5.11 -17.84 2.95
C LYS A 120 5.93 -16.54 3.01
N LEU A 121 6.82 -16.44 3.99
CA LEU A 121 7.77 -15.34 4.14
C LEU A 121 8.91 -15.42 3.11
N PRO A 122 9.50 -14.29 2.68
CA PRO A 122 9.18 -12.92 3.12
C PRO A 122 7.88 -12.42 2.50
N LEU A 123 7.15 -11.57 3.22
CA LEU A 123 6.01 -10.86 2.63
C LEU A 123 6.52 -9.92 1.53
N LYS A 124 5.72 -9.75 0.47
CA LYS A 124 6.06 -8.86 -0.66
C LYS A 124 5.45 -7.46 -0.56
N THR A 125 4.77 -7.19 0.55
CA THR A 125 4.08 -5.91 0.81
C THR A 125 4.89 -5.08 1.79
N ARG A 126 4.99 -3.79 1.54
CA ARG A 126 5.69 -2.80 2.35
C ARG A 126 4.81 -2.37 3.49
N PHE A 127 5.39 -2.41 4.69
CA PHE A 127 4.75 -1.97 5.91
C PHE A 127 5.17 -0.53 6.22
N ILE A 128 4.21 0.35 6.45
CA ILE A 128 4.47 1.72 6.90
C ILE A 128 4.71 1.78 8.42
N ALA A 129 4.16 0.82 9.15
CA ALA A 129 4.37 0.66 10.59
C ALA A 129 4.23 -0.82 10.96
N VAL A 130 5.02 -1.29 11.91
CA VAL A 130 4.98 -2.67 12.42
C VAL A 130 5.35 -2.72 13.90
N ALA A 131 4.63 -3.53 14.67
CA ALA A 131 4.86 -3.84 16.06
C ALA A 131 4.83 -5.35 16.28
N GLY A 132 5.64 -5.90 17.18
CA GLY A 132 5.60 -7.33 17.50
C GLY A 132 6.86 -7.84 18.17
N ASN A 133 7.08 -9.16 18.06
CA ASN A 133 8.23 -9.85 18.62
C ASN A 133 9.57 -9.31 18.06
N ASP A 134 10.45 -8.87 18.96
CA ASP A 134 11.75 -8.25 18.65
C ASP A 134 12.69 -9.19 17.89
N GLY A 135 12.78 -10.45 18.33
CA GLY A 135 13.66 -11.44 17.71
C GLY A 135 13.24 -11.75 16.29
N PHE A 136 11.94 -11.98 16.10
CA PHE A 136 11.35 -12.24 14.79
C PHE A 136 11.55 -11.05 13.82
N LEU A 137 11.14 -9.85 14.24
CA LEU A 137 11.22 -8.67 13.37
C LEU A 137 12.66 -8.32 12.99
N ASN A 138 13.61 -8.40 13.92
CA ASN A 138 15.01 -8.16 13.60
C ASN A 138 15.57 -9.20 12.62
N LYS A 139 15.22 -10.48 12.80
CA LYS A 139 15.63 -11.56 11.90
C LYS A 139 15.08 -11.37 10.49
N GLU A 140 13.78 -11.08 10.36
CA GLU A 140 13.15 -10.90 9.05
C GLU A 140 13.66 -9.62 8.36
N MET A 141 13.81 -8.50 9.08
CA MET A 141 14.38 -7.27 8.51
C MET A 141 15.84 -7.45 8.08
N PHE A 142 16.62 -8.27 8.81
CA PHE A 142 17.97 -8.61 8.39
C PHE A 142 17.97 -9.48 7.13
N SER A 143 17.10 -10.50 7.10
CA SER A 143 16.90 -11.35 5.92
C SER A 143 16.51 -10.53 4.70
N GLU A 144 15.57 -9.59 4.83
CA GLU A 144 15.15 -8.66 3.80
C GLU A 144 16.34 -7.90 3.19
N LYS A 145 17.23 -7.38 4.04
CA LYS A 145 18.47 -6.70 3.59
C LYS A 145 19.40 -7.62 2.81
N VAL A 146 19.53 -8.89 3.21
CA VAL A 146 20.37 -9.88 2.52
C VAL A 146 19.78 -10.26 1.15
N PHE A 147 18.46 -10.39 1.05
CA PHE A 147 17.77 -10.77 -0.19
C PHE A 147 17.42 -9.60 -1.11
N GLY A 148 17.72 -8.35 -0.71
CA GLY A 148 17.40 -7.16 -1.50
C GLY A 148 15.90 -6.90 -1.63
N THR A 149 15.11 -7.36 -0.66
CA THR A 149 13.66 -7.15 -0.60
C THR A 149 13.33 -6.19 0.52
N GLU A 150 12.24 -5.44 0.41
CA GLU A 150 11.82 -4.49 1.43
C GLU A 150 10.34 -4.73 1.78
N SER A 151 10.07 -5.22 3.00
CA SER A 151 8.71 -5.45 3.50
C SER A 151 8.55 -4.81 4.86
N PHE A 152 9.01 -5.44 5.94
CA PHE A 152 8.97 -4.86 7.28
C PHE A 152 10.00 -3.76 7.45
N SER A 153 11.16 -3.89 6.79
CA SER A 153 12.25 -2.91 6.86
C SER A 153 11.87 -1.56 6.24
N PHE A 154 10.86 -1.51 5.36
CA PHE A 154 10.35 -0.26 4.79
C PHE A 154 9.90 0.72 5.90
N ALA A 155 9.28 0.20 6.97
CA ALA A 155 8.79 0.99 8.10
C ALA A 155 9.91 1.82 8.76
N LYS A 156 11.19 1.40 8.66
CA LYS A 156 12.33 2.17 9.20
C LYS A 156 12.57 3.49 8.50
N ARG A 157 12.09 3.63 7.26
CA ARG A 157 12.28 4.81 6.41
C ARG A 157 11.04 5.71 6.37
N VAL A 158 9.91 5.24 6.90
CA VAL A 158 8.67 5.99 6.94
C VAL A 158 8.62 6.82 8.22
N ASP A 159 8.67 8.14 8.06
CA ASP A 159 8.43 9.11 9.12
C ASP A 159 7.06 9.79 8.95
N GLU A 160 6.73 10.74 9.84
CA GLU A 160 5.47 11.50 9.74
C GLU A 160 5.36 12.29 8.44
N LYS A 161 6.49 12.77 7.90
CA LYS A 161 6.50 13.56 6.67
C LYS A 161 6.18 12.70 5.45
N VAL A 162 6.71 11.48 5.39
CA VAL A 162 6.34 10.48 4.38
C VAL A 162 4.87 10.13 4.50
N LEU A 163 4.34 9.96 5.72
CA LEU A 163 2.90 9.75 5.92
C LEU A 163 2.05 10.92 5.42
N GLU A 164 2.47 12.16 5.65
CA GLU A 164 1.78 13.34 5.12
C GLU A 164 1.73 13.33 3.59
N PHE A 165 2.83 12.96 2.94
CA PHE A 165 2.84 12.80 1.49
C PHE A 165 1.87 11.72 1.02
N LEU A 166 1.92 10.51 1.60
CA LEU A 166 0.97 9.46 1.25
C LEU A 166 -0.48 9.89 1.51
N GLY A 167 -0.69 10.61 2.61
CA GLY A 167 -1.98 11.18 3.01
C GLY A 167 -2.55 12.17 2.00
N LYS A 168 -1.69 12.94 1.30
CA LYS A 168 -2.10 13.89 0.25
C LYS A 168 -2.71 13.19 -0.98
N TYR A 169 -2.35 11.94 -1.24
CA TYR A 169 -2.74 11.22 -2.46
C TYR A 169 -3.72 10.07 -2.21
N LYS A 170 -4.08 9.82 -0.94
CA LYS A 170 -4.90 8.68 -0.49
C LYS A 170 -6.30 8.64 -1.09
N ASP A 171 -6.89 9.80 -1.40
CA ASP A 171 -8.27 9.90 -1.87
C ASP A 171 -8.42 9.53 -3.35
N GLY A 172 -7.32 9.12 -3.99
CA GLY A 172 -7.29 8.65 -5.37
C GLY A 172 -7.44 9.74 -6.42
N LYS A 173 -7.37 11.01 -6.02
CA LYS A 173 -7.42 12.17 -6.93
C LYS A 173 -6.41 13.22 -6.52
N TYR A 174 -5.70 13.77 -7.49
CA TYR A 174 -4.82 14.91 -7.33
C TYR A 174 -4.81 15.78 -8.58
N LYS A 175 -5.34 16.99 -8.50
CA LYS A 175 -5.52 17.88 -9.66
C LYS A 175 -6.25 17.12 -10.79
N ILE A 176 -5.67 17.04 -11.98
CA ILE A 176 -6.18 16.29 -13.15
C ILE A 176 -5.79 14.80 -13.14
N CYS A 177 -5.10 14.33 -12.11
CA CYS A 177 -4.66 12.95 -12.01
C CYS A 177 -5.61 12.13 -11.13
N LYS A 178 -5.86 10.90 -11.57
CA LYS A 178 -6.23 9.80 -10.68
C LYS A 178 -4.95 9.26 -10.04
N THR A 179 -4.94 9.07 -8.73
CA THR A 179 -3.77 8.58 -7.98
C THR A 179 -4.00 7.18 -7.42
N ILE A 180 -2.96 6.36 -7.43
CA ILE A 180 -3.02 5.00 -6.89
C ILE A 180 -1.71 4.73 -6.15
N ILE A 181 -1.81 4.44 -4.86
CA ILE A 181 -0.67 4.06 -4.02
C ILE A 181 -0.62 2.53 -4.00
N ASN A 182 0.54 1.97 -4.31
CA ASN A 182 0.80 0.54 -4.22
C ASN A 182 2.27 0.34 -3.81
N ASP A 183 2.73 -0.90 -3.75
CA ASP A 183 4.11 -1.22 -3.39
C ASP A 183 5.17 -0.62 -4.31
N GLU A 184 4.85 -0.14 -5.51
CA GLU A 184 5.85 0.49 -6.38
C GLU A 184 6.05 1.97 -6.06
N GLY A 185 5.04 2.60 -5.45
CA GLY A 185 5.04 4.01 -5.14
C GLY A 185 3.67 4.65 -5.34
N ILE A 186 3.69 5.92 -5.76
CA ILE A 186 2.49 6.70 -6.06
C ILE A 186 2.37 6.83 -7.57
N ASN A 187 1.37 6.17 -8.15
CA ASN A 187 1.08 6.20 -9.57
C ASN A 187 0.11 7.34 -9.87
N PHE A 188 0.41 8.10 -10.92
CA PHE A 188 -0.38 9.23 -11.39
C PHE A 188 -0.86 8.92 -12.81
N PHE A 189 -2.18 8.99 -13.00
CA PHE A 189 -2.82 8.78 -14.29
C PHE A 189 -3.54 10.05 -14.68
N VAL A 190 -3.07 10.72 -15.72
CA VAL A 190 -3.62 12.00 -16.18
C VAL A 190 -4.96 11.74 -16.87
N VAL A 191 -6.03 12.27 -16.31
CA VAL A 191 -7.41 12.14 -16.81
C VAL A 191 -7.96 13.54 -17.05
N ASP A 192 -7.71 14.07 -18.25
CA ASP A 192 -8.22 15.38 -18.66
C ASP A 192 -9.49 15.23 -19.50
N LYS A 193 -10.64 15.46 -18.87
CA LYS A 193 -11.96 15.34 -19.52
C LYS A 193 -12.23 16.45 -20.54
N LYS A 194 -11.41 17.51 -20.58
CA LYS A 194 -11.57 18.61 -21.53
C LYS A 194 -10.95 18.31 -22.89
N VAL A 195 -10.05 17.33 -22.95
CA VAL A 195 -9.38 16.92 -24.19
C VAL A 195 -10.28 15.96 -24.97
N THR A 196 -10.61 16.34 -26.21
CA THR A 196 -11.39 15.50 -27.13
C THR A 196 -10.57 14.29 -27.58
N ASP A 197 -11.26 13.25 -28.05
CA ASP A 197 -10.62 12.00 -28.50
C ASP A 197 -9.62 12.22 -29.65
N GLU A 198 -9.90 13.18 -30.52
CA GLU A 198 -9.07 13.55 -31.67
C GLU A 198 -7.66 14.01 -31.25
N PHE A 199 -7.57 14.85 -30.21
CA PHE A 199 -6.28 15.41 -29.76
C PHE A 199 -5.59 14.56 -28.68
N ARG A 200 -6.22 13.49 -28.19
CA ARG A 200 -5.62 12.65 -27.13
C ARG A 200 -4.22 12.14 -27.46
N PRO A 201 -3.90 11.64 -28.67
CA PRO A 201 -2.55 11.18 -28.99
C PRO A 201 -1.50 12.29 -28.84
N LEU A 202 -1.82 13.52 -29.25
CA LEU A 202 -0.95 14.68 -29.09
C LEU A 202 -0.67 14.96 -27.60
N TYR A 203 -1.71 15.03 -26.78
CA TYR A 203 -1.55 15.29 -25.34
C TYR A 203 -0.86 14.13 -24.59
N SER A 204 -1.02 12.89 -25.06
CA SER A 204 -0.26 11.74 -24.57
C SER A 204 1.24 11.92 -24.79
N GLU A 205 1.64 12.36 -25.98
CA GLU A 205 3.04 12.65 -26.29
C GLU A 205 3.58 13.84 -25.46
N VAL A 206 2.78 14.88 -25.25
CA VAL A 206 3.14 15.99 -24.35
C VAL A 206 3.45 15.46 -22.95
N ILE A 207 2.58 14.64 -22.37
CA ILE A 207 2.84 14.03 -21.05
C ILE A 207 4.08 13.13 -21.07
N SER A 208 4.28 12.34 -22.13
CA SER A 208 5.46 11.49 -22.30
C SER A 208 6.78 12.28 -22.31
N LEU A 209 6.79 13.43 -23.00
CA LEU A 209 7.93 14.35 -23.06
C LEU A 209 8.17 15.05 -21.73
N LEU A 210 7.11 15.57 -21.09
CA LEU A 210 7.23 16.23 -19.79
C LEU A 210 7.70 15.24 -18.71
N ARG A 211 7.22 14.01 -18.72
CA ARG A 211 7.70 12.93 -17.83
C ARG A 211 9.22 12.74 -17.97
N LYS A 212 9.73 12.69 -19.21
CA LYS A 212 11.19 12.58 -19.47
C LYS A 212 11.93 13.84 -18.99
N LYS A 213 11.42 15.04 -19.28
CA LYS A 213 11.98 16.33 -18.84
C LYS A 213 12.13 16.39 -17.31
N TYR A 214 11.13 15.88 -16.59
CA TYR A 214 11.09 15.90 -15.12
C TYR A 214 11.68 14.64 -14.47
N ASN A 215 12.28 13.73 -15.25
CA ASN A 215 12.89 12.49 -14.78
C ASN A 215 11.95 11.67 -13.86
N LEU A 216 10.73 11.43 -14.35
CA LEU A 216 9.72 10.61 -13.68
C LEU A 216 9.63 9.24 -14.38
N ALA A 217 9.48 8.17 -13.60
CA ALA A 217 9.32 6.83 -14.14
C ALA A 217 7.93 6.68 -14.81
N PRO A 218 7.79 5.86 -15.87
CA PRO A 218 6.47 5.49 -16.39
C PRO A 218 5.71 4.66 -15.35
N ALA A 219 4.39 4.88 -15.23
CA ALA A 219 3.59 4.01 -14.38
C ALA A 219 3.40 2.64 -15.02
N LYS A 220 3.44 1.58 -14.22
CA LYS A 220 3.06 0.25 -14.68
C LYS A 220 1.57 0.18 -14.97
N TYR A 221 1.19 -0.79 -15.79
CA TYR A 221 -0.19 -1.00 -16.19
C TYR A 221 -1.08 -1.19 -14.95
N TYR A 222 -2.14 -0.40 -14.87
CA TYR A 222 -3.19 -0.53 -13.87
C TYR A 222 -4.56 -0.46 -14.57
N PRO A 223 -5.50 -1.37 -14.26
CA PRO A 223 -6.82 -1.36 -14.89
C PRO A 223 -7.63 -0.15 -14.42
N ILE A 224 -7.61 0.92 -15.21
CA ILE A 224 -8.35 2.15 -14.96
C ILE A 224 -9.46 2.26 -16.01
N SER A 225 -10.70 2.40 -15.53
CA SER A 225 -11.89 2.58 -16.39
C SER A 225 -11.97 3.95 -17.06
N GLU A 226 -11.25 4.94 -16.53
CA GLU A 226 -11.20 6.29 -17.07
C GLU A 226 -10.24 6.40 -18.27
N ARG A 227 -10.50 7.39 -19.12
CA ARG A 227 -9.66 7.66 -20.30
C ARG A 227 -8.36 8.36 -19.87
N VAL A 228 -7.29 7.58 -19.76
CA VAL A 228 -5.96 8.07 -19.38
C VAL A 228 -5.24 8.65 -20.60
N ILE A 229 -4.69 9.86 -20.46
CA ILE A 229 -3.88 10.54 -21.47
C ILE A 229 -2.41 10.16 -21.34
N GLY A 230 -1.92 10.03 -20.12
CA GLY A 230 -0.57 9.59 -19.84
C GLY A 230 -0.40 9.23 -18.37
N SER A 231 0.73 8.61 -18.04
CA SER A 231 0.99 8.14 -16.68
C SER A 231 2.45 8.21 -16.29
N PHE A 232 2.68 8.37 -14.99
CA PHE A 232 4.00 8.40 -14.38
C PHE A 232 3.92 8.00 -12.90
N THR A 233 5.06 7.63 -12.31
CA THR A 233 5.13 7.13 -10.94
C THR A 233 6.22 7.85 -10.15
N LEU A 234 5.93 8.13 -8.89
CA LEU A 234 6.91 8.43 -7.86
C LEU A 234 7.25 7.14 -7.12
N GLU A 235 8.39 6.55 -7.47
CA GLU A 235 8.89 5.33 -6.84
C GLU A 235 9.20 5.57 -5.36
N PHE A 236 8.96 4.57 -4.51
CA PHE A 236 9.16 4.75 -3.07
C PHE A 236 10.58 5.13 -2.71
N GLU A 237 11.57 4.68 -3.47
CA GLU A 237 12.97 5.04 -3.32
C GLU A 237 13.20 6.56 -3.34
N THR A 238 12.28 7.33 -3.96
CA THR A 238 12.40 8.77 -4.13
C THR A 238 11.55 9.60 -3.16
N ILE A 239 10.48 9.05 -2.57
CA ILE A 239 9.47 9.85 -1.84
C ILE A 239 9.91 10.42 -0.49
N PHE A 240 11.14 10.15 -0.06
CA PHE A 240 11.71 10.61 1.21
C PHE A 240 12.19 12.08 1.18
N SER A 241 11.85 12.83 0.13
CA SER A 241 12.19 14.26 -0.02
C SER A 241 11.07 15.02 -0.73
N ASN A 242 11.08 16.36 -0.66
CA ASN A 242 10.05 17.18 -1.33
C ASN A 242 10.23 17.24 -2.85
N ALA A 243 11.46 17.10 -3.33
CA ALA A 243 11.83 17.35 -4.71
C ALA A 243 11.01 16.54 -5.76
N PRO A 244 10.70 15.24 -5.56
CA PRO A 244 9.87 14.49 -6.49
C PRO A 244 8.43 15.02 -6.57
N PHE A 245 7.85 15.46 -5.46
CA PHE A 245 6.51 16.03 -5.45
C PHE A 245 6.46 17.38 -6.18
N GLU A 246 7.49 18.21 -6.01
CA GLU A 246 7.62 19.45 -6.80
C GLU A 246 7.75 19.17 -8.31
N ARG A 247 8.42 18.08 -8.71
CA ARG A 247 8.50 17.67 -10.12
C ARG A 247 7.13 17.30 -10.69
N VAL A 248 6.30 16.62 -9.90
CA VAL A 248 4.90 16.33 -10.29
C VAL A 248 4.12 17.63 -10.47
N ASP A 249 4.26 18.58 -9.54
CA ASP A 249 3.56 19.86 -9.64
C ASP A 249 3.98 20.66 -10.86
N ARG A 250 5.28 20.78 -11.13
CA ARG A 250 5.80 21.45 -12.32
C ARG A 250 5.39 20.77 -13.63
N LEU A 251 5.35 19.44 -13.66
CA LEU A 251 4.86 18.69 -14.83
C LEU A 251 3.41 19.07 -15.16
N LEU A 252 2.54 19.07 -14.15
CA LEU A 252 1.12 19.39 -14.34
C LEU A 252 0.91 20.86 -14.71
N GLU A 253 1.69 21.78 -14.15
CA GLU A 253 1.65 23.19 -14.53
C GLU A 253 2.11 23.42 -15.98
N ASP A 254 3.20 22.79 -16.40
CA ASP A 254 3.68 22.87 -17.79
C ASP A 254 2.68 22.25 -18.76
N TYR A 255 2.05 21.12 -18.40
CA TYR A 255 0.99 20.52 -19.19
C TYR A 255 -0.20 21.48 -19.40
N GLU A 256 -0.67 22.14 -18.34
CA GLU A 256 -1.77 23.11 -18.45
C GLU A 256 -1.40 24.33 -19.30
N LYS A 257 -0.16 24.82 -19.21
CA LYS A 257 0.34 25.91 -20.07
C LYS A 257 0.37 25.50 -21.53
N ILE A 258 0.99 24.36 -21.84
CA ILE A 258 1.08 23.83 -23.21
C ILE A 258 -0.33 23.59 -23.77
N LYS A 259 -1.24 23.02 -22.98
CA LYS A 259 -2.64 22.81 -23.39
C LYS A 259 -3.34 24.12 -23.71
N SER A 260 -3.16 25.14 -22.88
CA SER A 260 -3.75 26.46 -23.11
C SER A 260 -3.19 27.14 -24.37
N ASP A 261 -1.92 26.92 -24.68
CA ASP A 261 -1.30 27.45 -25.89
C ASP A 261 -1.75 26.69 -27.15
N ILE A 262 -1.81 25.36 -27.11
CA ILE A 262 -2.28 24.52 -28.22
C ILE A 262 -3.76 24.82 -28.52
N ALA A 263 -4.59 24.99 -27.49
CA ALA A 263 -6.01 25.31 -27.64
C ALA A 263 -6.30 26.68 -28.27
N LYS A 264 -5.29 27.52 -28.52
CA LYS A 264 -5.47 28.76 -29.32
C LYS A 264 -5.52 28.49 -30.82
N TYR A 265 -5.10 27.31 -31.25
CA TYR A 265 -4.96 26.94 -32.66
C TYR A 265 -6.07 26.00 -33.16
N PHE A 266 -7.01 25.62 -32.28
CA PHE A 266 -8.15 24.74 -32.53
C PHE A 266 -9.38 25.27 -31.83
#